data_AF-A0A936E9H5-F1
#
_entry.id   AF-A0A936E9H5-F1
#
_cell.length_a   1.000
_cell.length_b   1.000
_cell.length_c   1.000
_cell.angle_alpha   90.00
_cell.angle_beta   90.00
_cell.angle_gamma   90.00
#
_symmetry.space_group_name_H-M   'P 1'
#
loop_
_entity.id
_entity.type
_entity.pdbx_description
1 polymer ?
#
loop_
_entity_poly.entity_id
_entity_poly.type
_entity_poly.pdbx_seq_one_letter_code
_entity_poly.pdbx_strand_id
1 'polypeptide(L)'
;MDRDAELFTAIKGVWSGPGEIVAGKYKGTKFTCNLTGVTPDGKVGMSLDGSCRVGVFTQPMSASVERRGGAYRGAFLDGAAGKGLDITNGSINAQRAVFSINRKELKGAMLAKLNGRDAMNVTISVRVDNRLVPVIGMNLKRVDDVATGSVAN
;
A
#
# COMPACT_ATOMS: atom_id res chain seq x y z
N MET A 1 16.56 -2.35 18.49
CA MET A 1 16.01 -1.75 17.25
C MET A 1 14.56 -2.17 17.13
N ASP A 2 13.66 -1.21 16.87
CA ASP A 2 12.25 -1.50 16.62
C ASP A 2 12.14 -2.12 15.22
N ARG A 3 11.83 -3.42 15.15
CA ARG A 3 11.74 -4.19 13.90
C ARG A 3 10.68 -3.62 12.95
N ASP A 4 9.70 -2.90 13.48
CA ASP A 4 8.64 -2.31 12.67
C ASP A 4 9.13 -1.06 11.94
N ALA A 5 10.08 -0.34 12.54
CA ALA A 5 10.73 0.80 11.91
C ALA A 5 11.61 0.40 10.72
N GLU A 6 12.18 -0.80 10.73
CA GLU A 6 12.98 -1.33 9.60
C GLU A 6 12.10 -1.52 8.35
N LEU A 7 10.92 -2.14 8.50
CA LEU A 7 9.98 -2.29 7.39
C LEU A 7 9.54 -0.93 6.84
N PHE A 8 9.14 -0.01 7.72
CA PHE A 8 8.69 1.32 7.28
C PHE A 8 9.79 2.12 6.60
N THR A 9 11.03 1.97 7.06
CA THR A 9 12.19 2.56 6.40
C THR A 9 12.40 1.95 5.02
N ALA A 10 12.24 0.64 4.87
CA ALA A 10 12.36 -0.05 3.58
C ALA A 10 11.25 0.34 2.59
N ILE A 11 10.12 0.88 3.05
CA ILE A 11 9.03 1.37 2.18
C ILE A 11 9.33 2.76 1.62
N LYS A 12 10.23 3.54 2.23
CA LYS A 12 10.64 4.85 1.68
C LYS A 12 11.09 4.71 0.25
N GLY A 13 10.75 5.68 -0.59
CA GLY A 13 11.21 5.76 -1.97
C GLY A 13 10.11 5.72 -3.02
N VAL A 14 10.49 5.71 -4.29
CA VAL A 14 9.53 5.74 -5.42
C VAL A 14 9.27 4.34 -5.94
N TRP A 15 8.00 4.00 -6.07
CA TRP A 15 7.49 2.70 -6.48
C TRP A 15 6.62 2.82 -7.71
N SER A 16 6.84 1.99 -8.72
CA SER A 16 6.03 1.93 -9.93
C SER A 16 5.73 0.50 -10.33
N GLY A 17 4.51 0.23 -10.79
CA GLY A 17 4.21 -1.07 -11.36
C GLY A 17 2.75 -1.36 -11.61
N PRO A 18 2.46 -2.51 -12.25
CA PRO A 18 1.12 -2.90 -12.61
C PRO A 18 0.31 -3.38 -11.40
N GLY A 19 -0.99 -3.18 -11.49
CA GLY A 19 -1.99 -3.81 -10.66
C GLY A 19 -3.19 -4.27 -11.47
N GLU A 20 -3.97 -5.15 -10.86
CA GLU A 20 -5.16 -5.75 -11.46
C GLU A 20 -6.26 -5.92 -10.41
N ILE A 21 -7.50 -5.68 -10.83
CA ILE A 21 -8.69 -6.08 -10.08
C ILE A 21 -8.96 -7.55 -10.40
N VAL A 22 -8.83 -8.43 -9.41
CA VAL A 22 -8.86 -9.90 -9.62
C VAL A 22 -10.23 -10.54 -9.33
N ALA A 23 -11.13 -9.80 -8.69
CA ALA A 23 -12.48 -10.26 -8.35
C ALA A 23 -13.52 -9.12 -8.37
N GLY A 24 -14.80 -9.50 -8.43
CA GLY A 24 -15.93 -8.57 -8.47
C GLY A 24 -16.27 -8.04 -9.86
N LYS A 25 -17.16 -7.04 -9.91
CA LYS A 25 -17.71 -6.47 -11.16
C LYS A 25 -16.64 -5.97 -12.14
N TYR A 26 -15.51 -5.47 -11.62
CA TYR A 26 -14.45 -4.86 -12.42
C TYR A 26 -13.25 -5.80 -12.64
N LYS A 27 -13.43 -7.12 -12.45
CA LYS A 27 -12.38 -8.12 -12.65
C LYS A 27 -11.72 -7.98 -14.04
N GLY A 28 -10.40 -8.12 -14.09
CA GLY A 28 -9.59 -8.01 -15.30
C GLY A 28 -9.18 -6.56 -15.63
N THR A 29 -9.66 -5.58 -14.87
CA THR A 29 -9.21 -4.18 -15.03
C THR A 29 -7.76 -4.06 -14.60
N LYS A 30 -6.91 -3.67 -15.54
CA LYS A 30 -5.48 -3.43 -15.31
C LYS A 30 -5.19 -1.95 -15.15
N PHE A 31 -4.24 -1.64 -14.29
CA PHE A 31 -3.80 -0.29 -14.02
C PHE A 31 -2.31 -0.26 -13.70
N THR A 32 -1.70 0.92 -13.80
CA THR A 32 -0.31 1.14 -13.42
C THR A 32 -0.25 2.21 -12.36
N CYS A 33 0.39 1.94 -11.22
CA CYS A 33 0.55 2.89 -10.14
C CYS A 33 1.95 3.49 -10.14
N ASN A 34 2.05 4.75 -9.73
CA ASN A 34 3.28 5.43 -9.34
C ASN A 34 3.04 6.03 -7.96
N LEU A 35 3.78 5.55 -6.97
CA LEU A 35 3.58 5.84 -5.55
C LEU A 35 4.91 6.25 -4.91
N THR A 36 4.86 7.19 -4.00
CA THR A 36 6.00 7.64 -3.20
C THR A 36 5.79 7.24 -1.76
N GLY A 37 6.71 6.45 -1.24
CA GLY A 37 6.78 6.02 0.15
C GLY A 37 7.59 6.98 1.00
N VAL A 38 7.07 7.36 2.16
CA VAL A 38 7.76 8.19 3.17
C VAL A 38 7.51 7.63 4.57
N THR A 39 8.37 7.97 5.54
CA THR A 39 8.06 7.77 6.96
C THR A 39 7.82 9.12 7.62
N PRO A 40 6.78 9.26 8.45
CA PRO A 40 6.55 10.49 9.20
C PRO A 40 7.66 10.72 10.24
N ASP A 41 8.08 11.98 10.40
CA ASP A 41 9.11 12.35 11.35
C ASP A 41 8.68 12.11 12.80
N GLY A 42 9.61 11.60 13.62
CA GLY A 42 9.39 11.36 15.04
C GLY A 42 8.34 10.28 15.37
N LYS A 43 7.88 9.51 14.37
CA LYS A 43 6.85 8.47 14.54
C LYS A 43 7.27 7.17 13.84
N VAL A 44 6.78 6.05 14.36
CA VAL A 44 6.92 4.74 13.72
C VAL A 44 5.73 4.55 12.80
N GLY A 45 5.92 4.70 11.48
CA GLY A 45 4.84 4.65 10.49
C GLY A 45 5.32 4.82 9.06
N MET A 46 4.38 4.83 8.11
CA MET A 46 4.61 5.05 6.68
C MET A 46 3.46 5.83 6.05
N SER A 47 3.74 6.49 4.93
CA SER A 47 2.74 6.91 3.94
C SER A 47 3.15 6.44 2.55
N LEU A 48 2.18 6.13 1.70
CA LEU A 48 2.32 5.85 0.27
C LEU A 48 1.34 6.73 -0.47
N ASP A 49 1.84 7.68 -1.27
CA ASP A 49 1.02 8.66 -1.96
C ASP A 49 1.38 8.74 -3.44
N GLY A 50 0.38 8.85 -4.31
CA GLY A 50 0.60 8.98 -5.74
C GLY A 50 -0.67 8.77 -6.54
N SER A 51 -0.55 8.05 -7.66
CA SER A 51 -1.70 7.82 -8.55
C SER A 51 -1.62 6.50 -9.28
N CYS A 52 -2.78 5.98 -9.66
CA CYS A 52 -2.93 4.79 -10.49
C CYS A 52 -3.70 5.13 -11.76
N ARG A 53 -3.16 4.72 -12.90
CA ARG A 53 -3.72 4.99 -14.23
C ARG A 53 -4.43 3.76 -14.78
N VAL A 54 -5.68 3.92 -15.21
CA VAL A 54 -6.51 2.92 -15.89
C VAL A 54 -6.82 3.46 -17.29
N GLY A 55 -6.13 2.94 -18.33
CA GLY A 55 -6.28 3.45 -19.69
C GLY A 55 -5.89 4.93 -19.80
N VAL A 56 -6.87 5.81 -20.03
CA VAL A 56 -6.68 7.28 -20.11
C VAL A 56 -7.00 8.01 -18.80
N PHE A 57 -7.59 7.31 -17.82
CA PHE A 57 -8.00 7.90 -16.55
C PHE A 57 -6.92 7.71 -15.50
N THR A 58 -6.69 8.73 -14.68
CA THR A 58 -5.78 8.68 -13.53
C THR A 58 -6.57 8.95 -12.26
N GLN A 59 -6.36 8.11 -11.24
CA GLN A 59 -6.98 8.29 -9.92
C GLN A 59 -5.90 8.43 -8.85
N PRO A 60 -6.06 9.35 -7.89
CA PRO A 60 -5.16 9.44 -6.76
C PRO A 60 -5.21 8.16 -5.91
N MET A 61 -4.08 7.80 -5.34
CA MET A 61 -3.92 6.64 -4.46
C MET A 61 -3.07 7.04 -3.25
N SER A 62 -3.65 6.95 -2.06
CA SER A 62 -3.00 7.32 -0.79
C SER A 62 -3.20 6.23 0.27
N ALA A 63 -2.19 5.98 1.09
CA ALA A 63 -2.26 5.09 2.24
C ALA A 63 -1.30 5.57 3.35
N SER A 64 -1.81 5.86 4.54
CA SER A 64 -1.00 6.23 5.70
C SER A 64 -1.22 5.26 6.86
N VAL A 65 -0.15 4.95 7.59
CA VAL A 65 -0.16 4.08 8.77
C VAL A 65 0.80 4.66 9.81
N GLU A 66 0.34 4.81 11.04
CA GLU A 66 1.16 5.19 12.17
C GLU A 66 0.91 4.24 13.35
N ARG A 67 1.98 3.90 14.07
CA ARG A 67 1.90 3.21 15.35
C ARG A 67 1.31 4.13 16.40
N ARG A 68 0.24 3.68 17.07
CA ARG A 68 -0.47 4.40 18.12
C ARG A 68 -0.65 3.47 19.31
N GLY A 69 0.24 3.58 20.30
CA GLY A 69 0.30 2.63 21.42
C GLY A 69 0.70 1.24 20.92
N GLY A 70 -0.07 0.21 21.29
CA GLY A 70 0.16 -1.18 20.87
C GLY A 70 -0.42 -1.57 19.50
N ALA A 71 -1.02 -0.63 18.76
CA ALA A 71 -1.71 -0.91 17.49
C ALA A 71 -1.26 0.05 16.37
N TYR A 72 -1.76 -0.18 15.16
CA TYR A 72 -1.56 0.68 14.00
C TYR A 72 -2.87 1.32 13.56
N ARG A 73 -2.81 2.62 13.24
CA ARG A 73 -3.94 3.40 12.74
C ARG A 73 -3.56 4.20 11.51
N GLY A 74 -4.54 4.53 10.68
CA GLY A 74 -4.33 5.42 9.55
C GLY A 74 -5.47 5.35 8.55
N ALA A 75 -5.20 5.67 7.29
CA ALA A 75 -6.22 5.79 6.26
C ALA A 75 -5.72 5.26 4.92
N PHE A 76 -6.61 4.62 4.17
CA PHE A 76 -6.43 4.29 2.76
C PHE A 76 -7.43 5.10 1.95
N LEU A 77 -7.02 5.78 0.87
CA LEU A 77 -7.85 6.68 0.04
C LEU A 77 -8.65 7.71 0.87
N ASP A 78 -7.96 8.40 1.77
CA ASP A 78 -8.51 9.42 2.69
C ASP A 78 -9.48 8.88 3.76
N GLY A 79 -9.54 7.56 3.94
CA GLY A 79 -10.28 6.94 5.03
C GLY A 79 -11.79 7.24 5.01
N ALA A 80 -12.43 7.15 6.17
CA ALA A 80 -13.87 7.44 6.31
C ALA A 80 -14.22 8.92 6.07
N ALA A 81 -13.26 9.83 6.22
CA ALA A 81 -13.43 11.25 5.91
C ALA A 81 -13.56 11.52 4.40
N GLY A 82 -13.02 10.64 3.56
CA GLY A 82 -13.12 10.72 2.10
C GLY A 82 -13.83 9.53 1.47
N LYS A 83 -13.24 8.97 0.40
CA LYS A 83 -13.79 7.83 -0.35
C LYS A 83 -13.15 6.49 0.03
N GLY A 84 -12.40 6.47 1.12
CA GLY A 84 -11.50 5.38 1.47
C GLY A 84 -11.95 4.49 2.62
N LEU A 85 -10.97 3.83 3.24
CA LEU A 85 -11.14 2.94 4.38
C LEU A 85 -10.17 3.30 5.51
N ASP A 86 -10.62 3.17 6.75
CA ASP A 86 -9.78 3.40 7.92
C ASP A 86 -8.93 2.16 8.19
N ILE A 87 -7.65 2.38 8.45
CA ILE A 87 -6.76 1.36 9.00
C ILE A 87 -6.96 1.37 10.51
N THR A 88 -7.46 0.26 11.04
CA THR A 88 -7.90 0.15 12.45
C THR A 88 -6.98 -0.71 13.29
N ASN A 89 -6.24 -1.61 12.66
CA ASN A 89 -5.27 -2.48 13.31
C ASN A 89 -4.21 -2.92 12.29
N GLY A 90 -3.09 -3.45 12.78
CA GLY A 90 -2.05 -3.99 11.93
C GLY A 90 -1.13 -4.95 12.66
N SER A 91 -0.41 -5.74 11.87
CA SER A 91 0.70 -6.56 12.35
C SER A 91 1.83 -6.49 11.34
N ILE A 92 3.04 -6.38 11.85
CA ILE A 92 4.25 -6.39 11.04
C ILE A 92 5.07 -7.60 11.46
N ASN A 93 5.54 -8.34 10.45
CA ASN A 93 6.43 -9.46 10.65
C ASN A 93 7.46 -9.47 9.53
N ALA A 94 8.71 -9.12 9.89
CA ALA A 94 9.83 -9.03 8.98
C ALA A 94 9.47 -8.16 7.76
N GLN A 95 9.45 -8.74 6.56
CA GLN A 95 9.15 -8.05 5.30
C GLN A 95 7.65 -7.94 4.97
N ARG A 96 6.76 -8.27 5.91
CA ARG A 96 5.31 -8.34 5.68
C ARG A 96 4.56 -7.42 6.65
N ALA A 97 3.70 -6.57 6.12
CA ALA A 97 2.71 -5.82 6.89
C ALA A 97 1.29 -6.25 6.49
N VAL A 98 0.45 -6.52 7.49
CA VAL A 98 -0.98 -6.80 7.31
C VAL A 98 -1.76 -5.77 8.10
N PHE A 99 -2.60 -4.98 7.42
CA PHE A 99 -3.46 -3.96 8.01
C PHE A 99 -4.92 -4.34 7.86
N SER A 100 -5.69 -4.19 8.93
CA SER A 100 -7.14 -4.31 8.90
C SER A 100 -7.75 -3.00 8.41
N ILE A 101 -8.45 -3.05 7.29
CA ILE A 101 -9.15 -1.89 6.71
C ILE A 101 -10.65 -2.02 6.94
N ASN A 102 -11.29 -0.92 7.32
CA ASN A 102 -12.72 -0.90 7.62
C ASN A 102 -13.37 0.39 7.10
N ARG A 103 -14.56 0.27 6.51
CA ARG A 103 -15.47 1.40 6.28
C ARG A 103 -16.90 0.94 6.48
N LYS A 104 -17.55 1.41 7.55
CA LYS A 104 -18.92 1.01 7.93
C LYS A 104 -19.04 -0.52 8.00
N GLU A 105 -19.68 -1.13 7.01
CA GLU A 105 -19.92 -2.57 6.91
C GLU A 105 -18.82 -3.29 6.12
N LEU A 106 -18.06 -2.56 5.30
CA LEU A 106 -17.00 -3.13 4.48
C LEU A 106 -15.76 -3.37 5.34
N LYS A 107 -15.50 -4.63 5.65
CA LYS A 107 -14.31 -5.09 6.36
C LYS A 107 -13.34 -5.74 5.38
N GLY A 108 -12.05 -5.51 5.53
CA GLY A 108 -11.04 -6.09 4.67
C GLY A 108 -9.66 -6.15 5.32
N ALA A 109 -8.69 -6.55 4.52
CA ALA A 109 -7.29 -6.54 4.88
C ALA A 109 -6.44 -6.05 3.71
N MET A 110 -5.47 -5.21 4.02
CA MET A 110 -4.39 -4.84 3.11
C MET A 110 -3.13 -5.59 3.54
N LEU A 111 -2.49 -6.26 2.60
CA LEU A 111 -1.21 -6.94 2.77
C LEU A 111 -0.18 -6.23 1.91
N ALA A 112 0.89 -5.74 2.52
CA ALA A 112 2.10 -5.32 1.82
C ALA A 112 3.23 -6.30 2.15
N LYS A 113 3.93 -6.79 1.12
CA LYS A 113 5.08 -7.69 1.26
C LYS A 113 6.23 -7.15 0.44
N LEU A 114 7.36 -6.90 1.09
CA LEU A 114 8.62 -6.61 0.41
C LEU A 114 9.31 -7.94 0.01
N ASN A 115 9.83 -8.01 -1.20
CA ASN A 115 10.76 -9.06 -1.63
C ASN A 115 12.09 -8.39 -1.96
N GLY A 116 13.07 -8.55 -1.06
CA GLY A 116 14.31 -7.78 -1.14
C GLY A 116 14.04 -6.28 -0.97
N ARG A 117 14.91 -5.44 -1.58
CA ARG A 117 14.85 -3.98 -1.46
C ARG A 117 13.96 -3.32 -2.51
N ASP A 118 13.73 -3.98 -3.64
CA ASP A 118 13.29 -3.32 -4.88
C ASP A 118 11.96 -3.83 -5.42
N ALA A 119 11.32 -4.76 -4.71
CA ALA A 119 10.01 -5.29 -5.09
C ALA A 119 9.04 -5.28 -3.91
N MET A 120 7.83 -4.82 -4.17
CA MET A 120 6.72 -4.81 -3.22
C MET A 120 5.47 -5.41 -3.87
N ASN A 121 4.89 -6.42 -3.23
CA ASN A 121 3.54 -6.87 -3.58
C ASN A 121 2.55 -6.26 -2.61
N VAL A 122 1.45 -5.74 -3.15
CA VAL A 122 0.32 -5.29 -2.34
C VAL A 122 -0.91 -6.11 -2.74
N THR A 123 -1.67 -6.57 -1.74
CA THR A 123 -2.94 -7.27 -1.95
C THR A 123 -3.99 -6.65 -1.05
N ILE A 124 -5.10 -6.22 -1.65
CA ILE A 124 -6.28 -5.75 -0.91
C ILE A 124 -7.33 -6.83 -1.02
N SER A 125 -7.82 -7.27 0.14
CA SER A 125 -8.87 -8.27 0.28
C SER A 125 -10.05 -7.68 1.03
N VAL A 126 -11.26 -8.10 0.66
CA VAL A 126 -12.50 -7.76 1.37
C VAL A 126 -13.11 -9.02 1.96
N ARG A 127 -13.83 -8.87 3.07
CA ARG A 127 -14.50 -9.99 3.74
C ARG A 127 -15.86 -10.23 3.08
N VAL A 128 -16.06 -11.44 2.58
CA VAL A 128 -17.31 -11.95 2.01
C VAL A 128 -17.59 -13.31 2.65
N ASP A 129 -18.79 -13.53 3.17
CA ASP A 129 -19.20 -14.79 3.81
C ASP A 129 -18.18 -15.34 4.82
N ASN A 130 -17.69 -14.44 5.68
CA ASN A 130 -16.68 -14.72 6.71
C ASN A 130 -15.30 -15.18 6.18
N ARG A 131 -15.01 -14.97 4.87
CA ARG A 131 -13.72 -15.27 4.24
C ARG A 131 -13.12 -14.00 3.64
N LEU A 132 -11.79 -13.90 3.65
CA LEU A 132 -11.10 -12.82 2.95
C LEU A 132 -10.92 -13.22 1.48
N VAL A 133 -11.48 -12.43 0.58
CA VAL A 133 -11.38 -12.62 -0.86
C VAL A 133 -10.47 -11.52 -1.41
N PRO A 134 -9.34 -11.85 -2.06
CA PRO A 134 -8.50 -10.86 -2.70
C PRO A 134 -9.26 -10.23 -3.86
N VAL A 135 -9.27 -8.89 -3.90
CA VAL A 135 -9.97 -8.12 -4.94
C VAL A 135 -9.02 -7.29 -5.79
N ILE A 136 -7.88 -6.87 -5.23
CA ILE A 136 -6.88 -6.08 -5.94
C ILE A 136 -5.49 -6.64 -5.61
N GLY A 137 -4.68 -6.84 -6.64
CA GLY A 137 -3.26 -7.16 -6.52
C GLY A 137 -2.39 -6.12 -7.23
N MET A 138 -1.25 -5.78 -6.66
CA MET A 138 -0.26 -4.88 -7.25
C MET A 138 1.14 -5.46 -7.09
N ASN A 139 1.95 -5.30 -8.13
CA ASN A 139 3.36 -5.66 -8.15
C ASN A 139 4.15 -4.40 -8.46
N LEU A 140 4.80 -3.83 -7.46
CA LEU A 140 5.52 -2.57 -7.56
C LEU A 140 7.02 -2.85 -7.55
N LYS A 141 7.74 -2.10 -8.38
CA LYS A 141 9.20 -2.04 -8.41
C LYS A 141 9.67 -0.69 -7.92
N ARG A 142 10.79 -0.69 -7.20
CA ARG A 142 11.48 0.55 -6.84
C ARG A 142 12.09 1.19 -8.09
N VAL A 143 11.97 2.51 -8.22
CA VAL A 143 12.45 3.26 -9.40
C VAL A 143 13.31 4.49 -9.06
N ASP A 144 13.44 4.85 -7.79
CA ASP A 144 14.34 5.92 -7.35
C ASP A 144 15.82 5.51 -7.36
N ASP A 145 16.12 4.22 -7.23
CA ASP A 145 17.48 3.67 -7.37
C ASP A 145 17.95 3.59 -8.85
N VAL A 146 17.08 3.94 -9.81
CA VAL A 146 17.38 3.96 -11.26
C VAL A 146 17.90 5.33 -11.73
N ALA A 147 17.97 6.33 -10.84
CA ALA A 147 18.36 7.69 -11.18
C ALA A 147 19.86 8.01 -10.93
N THR A 148 20.78 7.11 -11.30
CA THR A 148 22.22 7.43 -11.48
C THR A 148 22.88 6.56 -12.55
N GLY A 149 22.37 6.62 -13.78
CA GLY A 149 23.06 6.04 -14.92
C GLY A 149 22.58 6.65 -16.24
N SER A 150 23.47 7.40 -16.90
CA SER A 150 23.29 8.14 -18.19
C SER A 150 22.70 9.54 -17.96
N VAL A 151 23.44 10.65 -18.13
CA VAL A 151 24.24 11.02 -19.31
C VAL A 151 25.56 11.67 -18.88
N ALA A 152 26.67 10.96 -19.10
CA ALA A 152 27.92 11.58 -19.48
C ALA A 152 28.13 11.23 -20.95
N ASN A 153 28.03 12.23 -21.81
CA ASN A 153 28.70 12.39 -23.10
C ASN A 153 28.34 13.75 -23.66
#